data_AF-A0A937W800-F1
#
_entry.id   AF-A0A937W800-F1
#
_cell.length_a   1.000
_cell.length_b   1.000
_cell.length_c   1.000
_cell.angle_alpha   90.00
_cell.angle_beta   90.00
_cell.angle_gamma   90.00
#
_symmetry.space_group_name_H-M   'P 1'
#
loop_
_entity.id
_entity.type
_entity.pdbx_description
1 polymer ?
#
loop_
_entity_poly.entity_id
_entity_poly.type
_entity_poly.pdbx_seq_one_letter_code
_entity_poly.pdbx_strand_id
1 'polypeptide(L)'
;METQPDFRELLVLFNDRHVEYLIVGEYALAFHGAPRFTGALDLLVKPEAMNAQRILSALHAFGFASVGLTPSDFERPDPVVQLGVPPVRIDLITSITGVSWDEAWADRIAGHYGDMPVYYIGRAQFVANKR
;
A
#
# COMPACT_ATOMS: atom_id res chain seq x y z
N MET A 1 13.61 13.77 0.72
CA MET A 1 13.63 12.40 1.29
C MET A 1 14.22 11.52 0.22
N GLU A 2 15.35 10.87 0.50
CA GLU A 2 15.90 9.88 -0.42
C GLU A 2 14.88 8.72 -0.49
N THR A 3 14.42 8.41 -1.70
CA THR A 3 13.43 7.34 -1.91
C THR A 3 14.13 6.01 -2.08
N GLN A 4 13.59 4.97 -1.45
CA GLN A 4 13.98 3.60 -1.75
C GLN A 4 13.50 3.24 -3.18
N PRO A 5 14.38 2.75 -4.08
CA PRO A 5 14.05 2.55 -5.50
C PRO A 5 12.93 1.55 -5.78
N ASP A 6 12.91 0.41 -5.09
CA ASP A 6 11.91 -0.66 -5.28
C ASP A 6 10.51 -0.20 -4.85
N PHE A 7 10.42 0.58 -3.76
CA PHE A 7 9.18 1.22 -3.32
C PHE A 7 8.67 2.16 -4.41
N ARG A 8 9.56 3.00 -4.97
CA ARG A 8 9.20 3.93 -6.04
C ARG A 8 8.73 3.18 -7.28
N GLU A 9 9.44 2.15 -7.71
CA GLU A 9 9.11 1.36 -8.89
C GLU A 9 7.75 0.67 -8.74
N LEU A 10 7.45 0.06 -7.58
CA LEU A 10 6.14 -0.54 -7.36
C LEU A 10 5.02 0.51 -7.40
N LEU A 11 5.22 1.68 -6.78
CA LEU A 11 4.24 2.77 -6.80
C LEU A 11 4.00 3.31 -8.22
N VAL A 12 5.03 3.37 -9.07
CA VAL A 12 4.88 3.68 -10.51
C VAL A 12 3.96 2.66 -11.18
N LEU A 13 4.23 1.36 -10.99
CA LEU A 13 3.47 0.29 -11.61
C LEU A 13 2.02 0.24 -11.12
N PHE A 14 1.80 0.54 -9.84
CA PHE A 14 0.46 0.63 -9.25
C PHE A 14 -0.33 1.79 -9.84
N ASN A 15 0.29 2.96 -9.97
CA ASN A 15 -0.32 4.13 -10.60
C ASN A 15 -0.66 3.89 -12.08
N ASP A 16 0.29 3.33 -12.85
CA ASP A 16 0.13 3.00 -14.27
C ASP A 16 -1.05 2.02 -14.52
N ARG A 17 -1.26 1.07 -13.59
CA ARG A 17 -2.35 0.09 -13.68
C ARG A 17 -3.63 0.51 -12.98
N HIS A 18 -3.68 1.74 -12.45
CA HIS A 18 -4.83 2.24 -11.68
C HIS A 18 -5.21 1.33 -10.51
N VAL A 19 -4.21 0.80 -9.81
CA VAL A 19 -4.42 0.07 -8.55
C VAL A 19 -5.00 1.05 -7.53
N GLU A 20 -6.07 0.65 -6.86
CA GLU A 20 -6.65 1.36 -5.73
C GLU A 20 -5.90 0.95 -4.45
N TYR A 21 -5.06 1.86 -3.94
CA TYR A 21 -4.24 1.64 -2.74
C TYR A 21 -4.03 2.93 -1.92
N LEU A 22 -3.70 2.76 -0.64
CA LEU A 22 -3.33 3.81 0.29
C LEU A 22 -2.05 3.44 1.02
N ILE A 23 -1.15 4.41 1.20
CA ILE A 23 -0.02 4.25 2.13
C ILE A 23 -0.55 4.38 3.55
N VAL A 24 -0.25 3.36 4.36
CA VAL A 24 -0.61 3.28 5.79
C VAL A 24 0.66 3.11 6.63
N GLY A 25 0.52 2.66 7.88
CA GLY A 25 1.66 2.28 8.70
C GLY A 25 2.61 3.43 9.06
N GLU A 26 3.91 3.13 9.15
CA GLU A 26 4.91 4.09 9.63
C GLU A 26 5.22 5.20 8.61
N TYR A 27 5.06 4.93 7.31
CA TYR A 27 5.15 5.99 6.29
C TYR A 27 3.99 6.99 6.40
N ALA A 28 2.77 6.53 6.68
CA ALA A 28 1.65 7.44 6.96
C ALA A 28 1.86 8.23 8.25
N LEU A 29 2.45 7.62 9.29
CA LEU A 29 2.81 8.34 10.52
C LEU A 29 3.80 9.49 10.25
N ALA A 30 4.84 9.21 9.45
CA ALA A 30 5.82 10.21 9.04
C ALA A 30 5.16 11.35 8.24
N PHE A 31 4.25 11.00 7.32
CA PHE A 31 3.47 11.97 6.55
C PHE A 31 2.61 12.87 7.46
N HIS A 32 2.00 12.32 8.51
CA HIS A 32 1.19 13.07 9.49
C HIS A 32 2.02 13.89 10.50
N GLY A 33 3.33 14.00 10.31
CA GLY A 33 4.20 14.90 11.07
C GLY A 33 4.96 14.24 12.23
N ALA A 34 5.03 12.91 12.27
CA ALA A 34 5.85 12.17 13.24
C ALA A 34 6.85 11.27 12.50
N PRO A 35 7.95 11.82 11.95
CA PRO A 35 8.94 11.06 11.19
C PRO A 35 9.51 9.90 11.98
N ARG A 36 9.51 8.70 11.39
CA ARG A 36 10.11 7.50 11.94
C ARG A 36 10.81 6.72 10.84
N PHE A 37 12.01 6.21 11.14
CA PHE A 37 12.70 5.32 10.23
C PHE A 37 12.03 3.95 10.26
N THR A 38 11.63 3.44 9.10
CA THR A 38 10.97 2.16 8.93
C THR A 38 11.60 1.37 7.79
N GLY A 39 11.67 0.06 7.94
CA GLY A 39 12.15 -0.86 6.91
C GLY A 39 11.04 -1.45 6.04
N ALA A 40 9.80 -0.96 6.18
CA ALA A 40 8.64 -1.49 5.47
C ALA A 40 7.73 -0.40 4.93
N LEU A 41 7.23 -0.59 3.71
CA LEU A 41 6.15 0.19 3.13
C LEU A 41 4.86 -0.62 3.21
N ASP A 42 3.91 -0.16 4.02
CA ASP A 42 2.60 -0.78 4.16
C ASP A 42 1.59 -0.14 3.19
N LEU A 43 1.01 -0.94 2.30
CA LEU A 43 -0.01 -0.52 1.33
C LEU A 43 -1.32 -1.23 1.62
N LEU A 44 -2.33 -0.47 2.04
CA LEU A 44 -3.70 -0.96 2.08
C LEU A 44 -4.24 -0.96 0.65
N VAL A 45 -4.69 -2.11 0.16
CA VAL A 45 -5.25 -2.28 -1.19
C VAL A 45 -6.73 -2.66 -1.10
N LYS A 46 -7.54 -2.17 -2.04
CA LYS A 46 -8.97 -2.51 -2.08
C LYS A 46 -9.18 -4.01 -2.31
N PRO A 47 -9.92 -4.72 -1.45
CA PRO A 47 -10.23 -6.13 -1.63
C PRO A 47 -11.36 -6.36 -2.64
N GLU A 48 -11.07 -6.13 -3.91
CA GLU A 48 -12.03 -6.27 -5.00
C GLU A 48 -11.38 -6.99 -6.19
N ALA A 49 -12.15 -7.85 -6.87
CA ALA A 49 -11.65 -8.68 -7.96
C ALA A 49 -10.95 -7.89 -9.09
N MET A 50 -11.49 -6.72 -9.44
CA MET A 50 -10.88 -5.87 -10.47
C MET A 50 -9.54 -5.30 -9.98
N ASN A 51 -9.48 -4.87 -8.73
CA ASN A 51 -8.24 -4.35 -8.14
C ASN A 51 -7.18 -5.45 -7.97
N ALA A 52 -7.60 -6.65 -7.55
CA ALA A 52 -6.74 -7.83 -7.45
C ALA A 52 -6.05 -8.16 -8.79
N GLN A 53 -6.78 -8.09 -9.91
CA GLN A 53 -6.19 -8.27 -11.24
C GLN A 53 -5.16 -7.19 -11.59
N ARG A 54 -5.44 -5.92 -11.23
CA ARG A 54 -4.49 -4.81 -11.45
C ARG A 54 -3.22 -4.98 -10.61
N ILE A 55 -3.36 -5.41 -9.35
CA ILE A 55 -2.24 -5.71 -8.46
C ILE A 55 -1.38 -6.80 -9.07
N LEU A 56 -1.96 -7.94 -9.48
CA LEU A 56 -1.19 -9.02 -10.11
C LEU A 56 -0.47 -8.58 -11.37
N SER A 57 -1.13 -7.80 -12.23
CA SER A 57 -0.50 -7.24 -13.42
C SER A 57 0.71 -6.37 -13.06
N ALA A 58 0.61 -5.59 -11.97
CA ALA A 58 1.71 -4.75 -11.49
C ALA A 58 2.85 -5.61 -10.94
N LEU A 59 2.53 -6.59 -10.10
CA LEU A 59 3.50 -7.51 -9.51
C LEU A 59 4.22 -8.34 -10.58
N HIS A 60 3.53 -8.75 -11.65
CA HIS A 60 4.16 -9.44 -12.77
C HIS A 60 5.20 -8.55 -13.46
N ALA A 61 4.88 -7.29 -13.73
CA ALA A 61 5.82 -6.33 -14.30
C ALA A 61 6.96 -5.96 -13.35
N PHE A 62 6.71 -6.00 -12.05
CA PHE A 62 7.70 -5.79 -11.00
C PHE A 62 8.67 -6.98 -10.81
N GLY A 63 8.42 -8.12 -11.47
CA GLY A 63 9.27 -9.32 -11.40
C GLY A 63 8.78 -10.45 -10.49
N PHE A 64 7.54 -10.36 -9.97
CA PHE A 64 6.94 -11.37 -9.08
C PHE A 64 6.03 -12.37 -9.81
N ALA A 65 6.12 -12.47 -11.13
CA ALA A 65 5.27 -13.36 -11.94
C ALA A 65 5.40 -14.86 -11.57
N SER A 66 6.56 -15.30 -11.07
CA SER A 66 6.81 -16.70 -10.71
C SER A 66 6.38 -17.07 -9.29
N VAL A 67 5.85 -16.13 -8.51
CA VAL A 67 5.55 -16.34 -7.08
C VAL A 67 4.22 -17.07 -6.86
N GLY A 68 3.42 -17.26 -7.93
CA GLY A 68 2.19 -18.02 -7.87
C GLY A 68 1.04 -17.30 -7.17
N LEU A 69 1.13 -15.97 -7.03
CA LEU A 69 0.05 -15.15 -6.49
C LEU A 69 -1.18 -15.20 -7.41
N THR A 70 -2.34 -15.18 -6.79
CA THR A 70 -3.65 -15.30 -7.43
C THR A 70 -4.56 -14.15 -7.02
N PRO A 71 -5.64 -13.85 -7.77
CA PRO A 71 -6.55 -12.77 -7.40
C PRO A 71 -7.15 -12.97 -6.01
N SER A 72 -7.42 -14.23 -5.63
CA SER A 72 -7.97 -14.58 -4.33
C SER A 72 -7.11 -14.17 -3.14
N ASP A 73 -5.81 -13.96 -3.33
CA ASP A 73 -4.90 -13.47 -2.29
C ASP A 73 -5.16 -11.99 -1.92
N PHE A 74 -5.90 -11.27 -2.78
CA PHE A 74 -6.23 -9.86 -2.57
C PHE A 74 -7.74 -9.60 -2.44
N GLU A 75 -8.60 -10.60 -2.66
CA GLU A 75 -10.07 -10.43 -2.64
C GLU A 75 -10.70 -10.65 -1.25
N ARG A 76 -9.92 -11.12 -0.27
CA ARG A 76 -10.40 -11.40 1.08
C ARG A 76 -9.78 -10.42 2.07
N PRO A 77 -10.47 -10.06 3.16
CA PRO A 77 -9.86 -9.35 4.27
C PRO A 77 -8.84 -10.25 4.99
N ASP A 78 -7.80 -9.63 5.55
CA ASP A 78 -6.72 -10.21 6.37
C ASP A 78 -5.51 -10.93 5.72
N PRO A 79 -5.44 -11.29 4.42
CA PRO A 79 -4.18 -11.69 3.82
C PRO A 79 -3.18 -10.53 3.84
N VAL A 80 -1.95 -10.88 4.18
CA VAL A 80 -0.77 -10.02 4.05
C VAL A 80 0.14 -10.67 3.02
N VAL A 81 0.32 -10.01 1.88
CA VAL A 81 1.32 -10.42 0.88
C VAL A 81 2.56 -9.58 1.11
N GLN A 82 3.62 -10.24 1.59
CA GLN A 82 4.90 -9.61 1.86
C GLN A 82 5.84 -9.76 0.65
N LEU A 83 6.41 -8.65 0.20
CA LEU A 83 7.43 -8.60 -0.84
C LEU A 83 8.76 -8.18 -0.20
N GLY A 84 9.79 -9.01 -0.37
CA GLY A 84 11.13 -8.73 0.17
C GLY A 84 11.24 -8.91 1.69
N VAL A 85 12.28 -8.30 2.26
CA VAL A 85 12.63 -8.36 3.69
C VAL A 85 13.19 -7.01 4.16
N PRO A 86 13.08 -6.65 5.45
CA PRO A 86 13.63 -5.38 5.94
C PRO A 86 15.14 -5.25 5.65
N PRO A 87 15.63 -4.04 5.33
CA PRO A 87 14.95 -2.75 5.38
C PRO A 87 14.17 -2.38 4.10
N VAL A 88 14.01 -3.32 3.16
CA VAL A 88 13.26 -3.13 1.91
C VAL A 88 12.14 -4.17 1.84
N ARG A 89 11.11 -3.94 2.65
CA ARG A 89 9.90 -4.77 2.69
C ARG A 89 8.71 -3.96 2.19
N ILE A 90 7.82 -4.60 1.43
CA ILE A 90 6.53 -4.04 1.08
C ILE A 90 5.46 -5.01 1.57
N ASP A 91 4.53 -4.50 2.37
CA ASP A 91 3.41 -5.28 2.90
C ASP A 91 2.14 -4.83 2.17
N LEU A 92 1.57 -5.71 1.35
CA LEU A 92 0.25 -5.50 0.74
C LEU A 92 -0.80 -6.11 1.66
N ILE A 93 -1.67 -5.26 2.20
CA ILE A 93 -2.71 -5.66 3.14
C ILE A 93 -4.08 -5.27 2.61
N THR A 94 -5.10 -6.09 2.85
CA THR A 94 -6.46 -5.88 2.35
C THR A 94 -7.43 -5.34 3.41
N SER A 95 -7.01 -5.30 4.66
CA SER A 95 -7.77 -4.81 5.80
C SER A 95 -6.86 -4.11 6.81
N ILE A 96 -7.45 -3.21 7.58
CA ILE A 96 -6.82 -2.61 8.76
C ILE A 96 -7.84 -2.59 9.90
N THR A 97 -7.36 -2.62 11.14
CA THR A 97 -8.22 -2.55 12.33
C THR A 97 -8.89 -1.18 12.43
N GLY A 98 -10.14 -1.15 12.90
CA GLY A 98 -10.86 0.07 13.28
C GLY A 98 -11.32 0.98 12.13
N VAL A 99 -10.99 0.67 10.87
CA VAL A 99 -11.35 1.47 9.69
C VAL A 99 -11.59 0.55 8.49
N SER A 100 -12.71 0.74 7.80
CA SER A 100 -13.01 0.05 6.54
C SER A 100 -12.27 0.68 5.35
N TRP A 101 -12.17 -0.06 4.23
CA TRP A 101 -11.63 0.48 2.99
C TRP A 101 -12.35 1.76 2.54
N ASP A 102 -13.68 1.76 2.55
CA ASP A 102 -14.47 2.89 2.06
C ASP A 102 -14.26 4.15 2.92
N GLU A 103 -14.19 4.00 4.24
CA GLU A 103 -13.87 5.11 5.16
C GLU A 103 -12.46 5.65 4.92
N ALA A 104 -11.47 4.76 4.78
CA ALA A 104 -10.09 5.17 4.51
C ALA A 104 -9.94 5.84 3.14
N TRP A 105 -10.66 5.35 2.13
CA TRP A 105 -10.61 5.85 0.76
C TRP A 105 -11.32 7.18 0.59
N ALA A 106 -12.46 7.38 1.25
CA ALA A 106 -13.24 8.62 1.20
C ALA A 106 -12.44 9.82 1.71
N ASP A 107 -11.73 9.65 2.84
CA ASP A 107 -10.95 10.71 3.49
C ASP A 107 -9.44 10.61 3.23
N ARG A 108 -9.05 9.91 2.16
CA ARG A 108 -7.64 9.79 1.78
C ARG A 108 -7.03 11.17 1.46
N ILE A 109 -5.75 11.31 1.76
CA ILE A 109 -5.02 12.56 1.54
C ILE A 109 -4.02 12.35 0.40
N ALA A 110 -4.10 13.21 -0.62
CA ALA A 110 -3.10 13.24 -1.68
C ALA A 110 -1.75 13.70 -1.12
N GLY A 111 -0.68 13.01 -1.51
CA GLY A 111 0.68 13.30 -1.10
C GLY A 111 1.68 12.84 -2.14
N HIS A 112 2.96 12.83 -1.75
CA HIS A 112 4.04 12.37 -2.62
C HIS A 112 4.98 11.44 -1.86
N TYR A 113 5.39 10.35 -2.52
CA TYR A 113 6.55 9.56 -2.14
C TYR A 113 7.68 9.88 -3.12
N GLY A 114 8.59 10.77 -2.70
CA GLY A 114 9.56 11.38 -3.62
C GLY A 114 8.86 12.21 -4.70
N ASP A 115 9.00 11.78 -5.95
CA ASP A 115 8.35 12.38 -7.12
C ASP A 115 7.01 11.72 -7.48
N MET A 116 6.66 10.61 -6.83
CA MET A 116 5.45 9.85 -7.17
C MET A 116 4.22 10.38 -6.44
N PRO A 117 3.15 10.77 -7.16
CA PRO A 117 1.87 11.09 -6.53
C PRO A 117 1.27 9.81 -5.94
N VAL A 118 0.84 9.90 -4.68
CA VAL A 118 0.29 8.78 -3.90
C VAL A 118 -0.83 9.27 -3.00
N TYR A 119 -1.56 8.34 -2.41
CA TYR A 119 -2.55 8.63 -1.38
C TYR A 119 -2.14 8.02 -0.04
N TYR A 120 -2.33 8.79 1.03
CA TYR A 120 -2.15 8.35 2.41
C TYR A 120 -3.51 8.22 3.08
N ILE A 121 -3.62 7.33 4.07
CA ILE A 121 -4.77 7.30 4.97
C ILE A 121 -4.97 8.65 5.67
N GLY A 122 -6.22 9.09 5.78
CA GLY A 122 -6.60 10.31 6.48
C GLY A 122 -6.17 10.30 7.95
N ARG A 123 -5.91 11.48 8.55
CA ARG A 123 -5.41 11.57 9.94
C ARG A 123 -6.38 10.96 10.95
N ALA A 124 -7.69 11.21 10.79
CA ALA A 124 -8.69 10.69 11.71
C ALA A 124 -8.76 9.15 11.65
N GLN A 125 -8.74 8.60 10.43
CA GLN A 125 -8.71 7.16 10.16
C GLN A 125 -7.42 6.52 10.67
N PHE A 126 -6.26 7.18 10.48
CA PHE A 126 -5.00 6.71 11.03
C PHE A 126 -5.07 6.58 12.57
N VAL A 127 -5.63 7.58 13.25
CA VAL A 127 -5.80 7.53 14.71
C VAL A 127 -6.77 6.43 15.13
N ALA A 128 -7.88 6.23 14.40
CA ALA A 128 -8.81 5.14 14.66
C ALA A 128 -8.15 3.76 14.46
N ASN A 129 -7.28 3.63 13.46
CA ASN A 129 -6.54 2.38 13.21
C ASN A 129 -5.54 2.02 14.32
N LYS A 130 -4.98 3.01 15.02
CA LYS A 130 -3.97 2.79 16.08
C LYS A 130 -4.55 2.64 17.49
N ARG A 131 -5.87 2.75 17.65
CA ARG A 131 -6.57 2.52 18.92
C ARG A 131 -6.92 1.05 19.09
#